data_AF-A0A4U5QEH8-F1
#
_entry.id   AF-A0A4U5QEH8-F1
#
_cell.length_a   1.000
_cell.length_b   1.000
_cell.length_c   1.000
_cell.angle_alpha   90.00
_cell.angle_beta   90.00
_cell.angle_gamma   90.00
#
_symmetry.space_group_name_H-M   'P 1'
#
loop_
_entity.id
_entity.type
_entity.pdbx_description
1 polymer ?
#
loop_
_entity_poly.entity_id
_entity_poly.type
_entity_poly.pdbx_seq_one_letter_code
_entity_poly.pdbx_strand_id
1 'polypeptide(L)'
;MNQSTYFRQRYSWNEINQTWVLYSNVPRDYCDTYNLCGAYGNCIFSQSPVCECLEKFTPKSPDSWNSMDWTQGCVRNKPLDCQKGDGFVKYVGLKLPDATNSWVNKTMNLKECRSECLQNCSCMAYTATNIKERSGCAIWFGDLIDIKQFPAAGQEIYIRMNASESKAKAPSKIKMAVGSALSIFVACGILLVAYYIFKRKAKLIDFREAEKVQWIYNENN
;
A
#
# COMPACT_ATOMS: atom_id res chain seq x y z
N MET A 1 -0.02 31.26 5.74
CA MET A 1 -1.20 30.84 4.96
C MET A 1 -2.29 30.45 5.96
N ASN A 2 -3.46 31.09 5.88
CA ASN A 2 -4.62 30.89 6.76
C ASN A 2 -5.22 29.49 6.52
N GLN A 3 -5.08 28.56 7.47
CA GLN A 3 -5.75 27.26 7.44
C GLN A 3 -7.22 27.44 7.77
N SER A 4 -8.04 27.79 6.79
CA SER A 4 -9.47 27.51 6.86
C SER A 4 -9.64 26.01 6.62
N THR A 5 -9.67 25.21 7.68
CA THR A 5 -10.05 23.79 7.61
C THR A 5 -11.51 23.71 7.19
N TYR A 6 -11.75 23.63 5.88
CA TYR A 6 -13.09 23.44 5.33
C TYR A 6 -13.59 22.04 5.70
N PHE A 7 -14.32 21.95 6.81
CA PHE A 7 -15.05 20.76 7.19
C PHE A 7 -16.31 20.65 6.32
N ARG A 8 -16.36 19.61 5.49
CA ARG A 8 -17.50 19.35 4.59
C ARG A 8 -18.25 18.14 5.08
N GLN A 9 -19.57 18.28 5.26
CA GLN A 9 -20.47 17.18 5.56
C GLN A 9 -21.44 16.95 4.41
N ARG A 10 -21.80 15.68 4.18
CA ARG A 10 -22.85 15.27 3.26
C ARG A 10 -23.90 14.51 4.07
N TYR A 11 -25.12 15.03 4.05
CA TYR A 11 -26.28 14.37 4.62
C TYR A 11 -27.13 13.75 3.51
N SER A 12 -27.78 12.64 3.82
CA SER A 12 -28.79 12.00 2.98
C SER A 12 -30.09 11.91 3.77
N TRP A 13 -31.21 12.24 3.13
CA TRP A 13 -32.53 12.11 3.74
C TRP A 13 -32.91 10.63 3.83
N ASN A 14 -33.35 10.18 5.00
CA ASN A 14 -33.88 8.84 5.22
C ASN A 14 -35.40 8.91 5.35
N GLU A 15 -36.11 8.40 4.34
CA GLU A 15 -37.58 8.43 4.27
C GLU A 15 -38.27 7.56 5.34
N ILE A 16 -37.63 6.50 5.82
CA ILE A 16 -38.25 5.60 6.82
C ILE A 16 -38.27 6.29 8.18
N ASN A 17 -37.14 6.90 8.54
CA ASN A 17 -36.97 7.52 9.86
C ASN A 17 -37.35 9.01 9.85
N GLN A 18 -37.61 9.60 8.68
CA GLN A 18 -37.88 11.04 8.50
C GLN A 18 -36.76 11.92 9.10
N THR A 19 -35.51 11.53 8.88
CA THR A 19 -34.32 12.20 9.45
C THR A 19 -33.20 12.35 8.44
N TRP A 20 -32.42 13.42 8.56
CA TRP A 20 -31.13 13.58 7.87
C TRP A 20 -30.07 12.69 8.50
N VAL A 21 -29.49 11.78 7.73
CA VAL A 21 -28.40 10.90 8.17
C VAL A 21 -27.09 11.42 7.59
N LEU A 22 -26.07 11.57 8.43
CA LEU A 22 -24.72 11.89 7.97
C LEU A 22 -24.19 10.72 7.12
N TYR A 23 -24.02 10.96 5.83
CA TYR A 23 -23.51 9.98 4.88
C TYR A 23 -21.98 9.98 4.83
N SER A 24 -21.37 11.16 4.80
CA SER A 24 -19.91 11.30 4.81
C SER A 24 -19.46 12.68 5.26
N ASN A 25 -18.20 12.78 5.68
CA ASN A 25 -17.53 14.06 5.94
C ASN A 25 -16.11 14.06 5.37
N VAL A 26 -15.50 15.23 5.30
CA VAL A 26 -14.08 15.45 5.02
C VAL A 26 -13.62 16.64 5.88
N PRO A 27 -12.44 16.59 6.53
CA PRO A 27 -11.54 15.44 6.67
C PRO A 27 -12.17 14.25 7.40
N ARG A 28 -11.77 13.03 7.03
CA ARG A 28 -12.22 11.74 7.62
C ARG A 28 -11.27 11.22 8.67
N ASP A 29 -9.97 11.47 8.49
CA ASP A 29 -8.93 10.96 9.38
C ASP A 29 -7.75 11.95 9.46
N TYR A 30 -6.79 11.65 10.33
CA TYR A 30 -5.64 12.50 10.57
C TYR A 30 -4.78 12.75 9.33
N CYS A 31 -4.72 11.80 8.39
CA CYS A 31 -3.99 11.94 7.14
C CYS A 31 -4.66 12.88 6.13
N ASP A 32 -5.89 13.35 6.39
CA ASP A 32 -6.50 14.43 5.60
C ASP A 32 -6.02 15.83 6.05
N THR A 33 -5.16 15.91 7.07
CA THR A 33 -4.43 17.13 7.43
C THR A 33 -3.48 17.48 6.29
N TYR A 34 -3.66 18.68 5.72
CA TYR A 34 -2.87 19.14 4.59
C TYR A 34 -1.37 19.10 4.87
N ASN A 35 -0.61 18.44 4.00
CA ASN A 35 0.84 18.36 4.06
C ASN A 35 1.40 17.84 5.40
N LEU A 36 0.71 16.89 6.04
CA LEU A 36 1.12 16.33 7.33
C LEU A 36 2.53 15.70 7.33
N CYS A 37 2.88 14.98 6.25
CA CYS A 37 4.13 14.22 6.17
C CYS A 37 5.27 14.93 5.42
N GLY A 38 5.07 16.19 5.02
CA GLY A 38 6.05 16.95 4.24
C GLY A 38 6.28 16.39 2.82
N ALA A 39 7.34 16.90 2.17
CA ALA A 39 7.71 16.50 0.81
C ALA A 39 8.06 15.01 0.72
N TYR A 40 7.51 14.31 -0.27
CA TYR A 40 7.74 12.89 -0.55
C TYR A 40 7.44 11.94 0.63
N GLY A 41 6.76 12.42 1.67
CA GLY A 41 6.22 11.64 2.76
C GLY A 41 4.80 11.17 2.43
N ASN A 42 4.52 9.90 2.71
CA ASN A 42 3.24 9.25 2.51
C ASN A 42 2.53 9.07 3.87
N CYS A 43 1.31 9.59 3.99
CA CYS A 43 0.52 9.36 5.20
C CYS A 43 -0.30 8.06 5.12
N ILE A 44 -0.13 7.18 6.09
CA ILE A 44 -0.78 5.88 6.19
C ILE A 44 -1.53 5.83 7.52
N PHE A 45 -2.85 6.06 7.48
CA PHE A 45 -3.66 6.22 8.70
C PHE A 45 -3.61 5.02 9.64
N SER A 46 -3.33 3.82 9.11
CA SER A 46 -3.29 2.56 9.84
C SER A 46 -1.91 2.23 10.43
N GLN A 47 -0.89 3.05 10.20
CA GLN A 47 0.47 2.83 10.71
C GLN A 47 0.80 3.73 11.91
N SER A 48 1.80 3.31 12.67
CA SER A 48 2.40 4.09 13.77
C SER A 48 3.92 3.98 13.67
N PRO A 49 4.65 5.06 13.31
CA PRO A 49 4.15 6.41 13.00
C PRO A 49 3.29 6.46 11.73
N VAL A 50 2.42 7.47 11.61
CA VAL A 50 1.50 7.60 10.45
C VAL A 50 2.20 8.06 9.17
N CYS A 51 3.40 8.64 9.28
CA CYS A 51 4.16 9.11 8.12
C CYS A 51 5.34 8.17 7.82
N GLU A 52 5.46 7.79 6.56
CA GLU A 52 6.56 7.00 6.01
C GLU A 52 7.09 7.69 4.75
N CYS A 53 8.41 7.69 4.53
CA CYS A 53 8.94 8.13 3.25
C CYS A 53 8.54 7.16 2.14
N LEU A 54 8.25 7.68 0.94
CA LEU A 54 8.09 6.83 -0.23
C LEU A 54 9.34 5.96 -0.44
N GLU A 55 9.16 4.75 -1.00
CA GLU A 55 10.30 3.87 -1.31
C GLU A 55 11.37 4.63 -2.12
N LYS A 56 12.65 4.52 -1.74
CA LYS A 56 13.82 5.25 -2.31
C LYS A 56 13.95 6.72 -1.88
N PHE A 57 13.24 7.10 -0.83
CA PHE A 57 13.42 8.35 -0.13
C PHE A 57 13.77 8.06 1.33
N THR A 58 14.48 9.00 1.96
CA THR A 58 14.84 8.96 3.38
C THR A 58 14.47 10.28 4.05
N PRO A 59 14.23 10.28 5.37
CA PRO A 59 13.92 11.51 6.09
C PRO A 59 15.00 12.56 5.89
N LYS A 60 14.60 13.80 5.60
CA LYS A 60 15.53 14.92 5.44
C LYS A 60 16.28 15.22 6.74
N SER A 61 15.59 15.08 7.88
CA SER A 61 16.16 15.16 9.23
C SER A 61 15.70 13.94 10.03
N PRO A 62 16.56 12.92 10.19
CA PRO A 62 16.23 11.73 10.98
C PRO A 62 15.82 12.03 12.42
N ASP A 63 16.47 12.99 13.07
CA ASP A 63 16.19 13.34 14.46
C ASP A 63 14.78 13.94 14.63
N SER A 64 14.40 14.86 13.73
CA SER A 64 13.04 15.44 13.70
C SER A 64 12.01 14.34 13.41
N TRP A 65 12.30 13.49 12.43
CA TRP A 65 11.42 12.40 12.01
C TRP A 65 11.15 11.39 13.13
N ASN A 66 12.19 11.01 13.87
CA ASN A 66 12.10 10.10 15.02
C ASN A 66 11.37 10.75 16.21
N SER A 67 11.30 12.08 16.25
CA SER A 67 10.56 12.86 17.24
C SER A 67 9.12 13.18 16.79
N MET A 68 8.63 12.50 15.74
CA MET A 68 7.30 12.71 15.14
C MET A 68 7.09 14.08 14.49
N ASP A 69 8.18 14.80 14.19
CA ASP A 69 8.16 16.01 13.36
C ASP A 69 8.54 15.64 11.91
N TRP A 70 7.51 15.50 11.07
CA TRP A 70 7.63 15.14 9.66
C TRP A 70 7.63 16.35 8.72
N THR A 71 7.64 17.58 9.25
CA THR A 71 7.45 18.81 8.46
C THR A 71 8.52 19.00 7.37
N GLN A 72 9.75 18.54 7.63
CA GLN A 72 10.86 18.59 6.69
C GLN A 72 10.75 17.56 5.55
N GLY A 73 9.86 16.58 5.68
CA GLY A 73 9.65 15.53 4.70
C GLY A 73 10.86 14.63 4.49
N CYS A 74 10.93 14.11 3.27
CA CYS A 74 11.90 13.16 2.80
C CYS A 74 12.66 13.71 1.58
N VAL A 75 13.84 13.16 1.34
CA VAL A 75 14.67 13.46 0.17
C VAL A 75 14.98 12.17 -0.59
N ARG A 76 15.23 12.27 -1.90
CA ARG A 76 15.65 11.11 -2.69
C ARG A 76 16.96 10.55 -2.16
N ASN A 77 17.09 9.23 -2.16
CA ASN A 77 18.34 8.55 -1.79
C ASN A 77 19.48 8.85 -2.77
N LYS A 78 19.16 9.03 -4.05
CA LYS A 78 20.09 9.46 -5.09
C LYS A 78 19.60 10.75 -5.75
N PRO A 79 20.50 11.72 -5.98
CA PRO A 79 20.14 12.93 -6.70
C PRO A 79 19.76 12.61 -8.15
N LEU A 80 18.88 13.41 -8.73
CA LEU A 80 18.54 13.34 -10.15
C LEU A 80 19.75 13.73 -10.99
N ASP A 81 19.85 13.15 -12.19
CA ASP A 81 20.83 13.52 -13.20
C ASP A 81 20.12 13.57 -14.56
N CYS A 82 19.51 14.72 -14.83
CA CYS A 82 18.72 14.95 -16.04
C CYS A 82 19.52 14.66 -17.32
N GLN A 83 20.84 14.84 -17.30
CA GLN A 83 21.70 14.66 -18.47
C GLN A 83 22.12 13.20 -18.68
N LYS A 84 22.39 12.45 -17.61
CA LYS A 84 22.75 11.02 -17.72
C LYS A 84 21.55 10.08 -17.81
N GLY A 85 20.35 10.65 -17.87
CA GLY A 85 19.10 9.95 -18.13
C GLY A 85 18.41 9.52 -16.84
N ASP A 86 17.51 10.35 -16.34
CA ASP A 86 16.58 9.93 -15.29
C ASP A 86 15.55 8.91 -15.80
N GLY A 87 14.91 8.23 -14.85
CA GLY A 87 13.74 7.41 -15.14
C GLY A 87 12.62 7.68 -14.15
N PHE A 88 11.70 6.73 -14.04
CA PHE A 88 10.54 6.85 -13.15
C PHE A 88 10.29 5.56 -12.39
N VAL A 89 9.80 5.71 -11.17
CA VAL A 89 9.26 4.64 -10.36
C VAL A 89 7.75 4.84 -10.25
N LYS A 90 7.00 3.75 -10.44
CA LYS A 90 5.55 3.75 -10.33
C LYS A 90 5.14 3.51 -8.87
N TYR A 91 4.36 4.43 -8.32
CA TYR A 91 3.68 4.29 -7.05
C TYR A 91 2.19 4.12 -7.31
N VAL A 92 1.50 3.35 -6.46
CA VAL A 92 0.09 2.98 -6.65
C VAL A 92 -0.70 3.14 -5.37
N GLY A 93 -2.01 3.33 -5.50
CA GLY A 93 -2.90 3.44 -4.35
C GLY A 93 -2.63 4.69 -3.54
N LEU A 94 -2.26 5.80 -4.18
CA LEU A 94 -2.02 7.09 -3.52
C LEU A 94 -3.14 8.09 -3.84
N LYS A 95 -3.48 8.94 -2.88
CA LYS A 95 -4.00 10.28 -3.17
C LYS A 95 -2.88 11.04 -3.89
N LEU A 96 -3.19 11.58 -5.07
CA LEU A 96 -2.20 12.34 -5.83
C LEU A 96 -1.73 13.59 -5.06
N PRO A 97 -0.49 14.05 -5.26
CA PRO A 97 0.04 15.22 -4.58
C PRO A 97 -0.77 16.48 -4.87
N ASP A 98 -0.56 17.51 -4.04
CA ASP A 98 -1.04 18.86 -4.28
C ASP A 98 -0.79 19.30 -5.75
N ALA A 99 -1.83 19.82 -6.40
CA ALA A 99 -1.83 20.14 -7.82
C ALA A 99 -1.50 21.60 -8.14
N THR A 100 -1.10 22.41 -7.15
CA THR A 100 -0.81 23.86 -7.33
C THR A 100 0.27 24.08 -8.37
N ASN A 101 1.34 23.29 -8.31
CA ASN A 101 2.46 23.34 -9.26
C ASN A 101 2.37 22.19 -10.27
N SER A 102 1.26 22.12 -11.00
CA SER A 102 1.03 21.07 -12.00
C SER A 102 0.52 21.61 -13.33
N TRP A 103 0.73 20.82 -14.39
CA TRP A 103 0.22 21.07 -15.73
C TRP A 103 -0.58 19.85 -16.21
N VAL A 104 -1.65 20.08 -16.98
CA VAL A 104 -2.54 19.02 -17.46
C VAL A 104 -2.77 19.16 -18.96
N ASN A 105 -2.72 18.03 -19.66
CA ASN A 105 -3.09 17.90 -21.06
C ASN A 105 -3.94 16.64 -21.27
N LYS A 106 -5.18 16.80 -21.72
CA LYS A 106 -6.13 15.69 -21.90
C LYS A 106 -5.92 14.87 -23.17
N THR A 107 -5.23 15.42 -24.18
CA THR A 107 -5.04 14.75 -25.47
C THR A 107 -3.85 13.80 -25.47
N MET A 108 -2.86 14.07 -24.62
CA MET A 108 -1.66 13.23 -24.49
C MET A 108 -1.99 11.85 -23.92
N ASN A 109 -1.32 10.82 -24.42
CA ASN A 109 -1.30 9.51 -23.78
C ASN A 109 -0.17 9.40 -22.74
N LEU A 110 -0.18 8.33 -21.95
CA LEU A 110 0.79 8.11 -20.86
C LEU A 110 2.25 8.05 -21.35
N LYS A 111 2.51 7.59 -22.58
CA LYS A 111 3.86 7.51 -23.14
C LYS A 111 4.38 8.89 -23.55
N GLU A 112 3.52 9.70 -24.15
CA GLU A 112 3.82 11.11 -24.43
C GLU A 112 4.06 11.88 -23.14
N CYS A 113 3.22 11.67 -22.12
CA CYS A 113 3.37 12.28 -20.80
C CYS A 113 4.75 11.97 -20.17
N ARG A 114 5.21 10.72 -20.30
CA ARG A 114 6.55 10.31 -19.88
C ARG A 114 7.64 11.07 -20.65
N SER A 115 7.52 11.16 -21.97
CA SER A 115 8.49 11.83 -22.84
C SER A 115 8.61 13.30 -22.50
N GLU A 116 7.46 13.97 -22.36
CA GLU A 116 7.36 15.39 -22.01
C GLU A 116 8.04 15.69 -20.66
N CYS A 117 7.77 14.86 -19.66
CA CYS A 117 8.39 14.99 -18.35
C CYS A 117 9.92 14.76 -18.39
N LEU A 118 10.43 13.81 -19.20
CA LEU A 118 11.88 13.59 -19.31
C LEU A 118 12.60 14.78 -19.93
N GLN A 119 11.98 15.42 -20.92
CA GLN A 119 12.54 16.59 -21.63
C GLN A 119 12.60 17.83 -20.74
N ASN A 120 11.74 17.91 -19.72
CA ASN A 120 11.74 19.02 -18.78
C ASN A 120 12.42 18.62 -17.46
N CYS A 121 13.65 19.09 -17.20
CA CYS A 121 14.39 18.75 -15.97
C CYS A 121 13.71 19.20 -14.67
N SER A 122 12.76 20.13 -14.72
CA SER A 122 11.97 20.57 -13.56
C SER A 122 10.78 19.65 -13.26
N CYS A 123 10.42 18.76 -14.19
CA CYS A 123 9.37 17.78 -13.97
C CYS A 123 9.79 16.78 -12.88
N MET A 124 8.90 16.55 -11.90
CA MET A 124 9.14 15.65 -10.77
C MET A 124 8.27 14.41 -10.78
N ALA A 125 7.09 14.46 -11.39
CA ALA A 125 6.23 13.30 -11.55
C ALA A 125 5.20 13.49 -12.67
N TYR A 126 4.61 12.38 -13.13
CA TYR A 126 3.47 12.41 -14.04
C TYR A 126 2.45 11.29 -13.76
N THR A 127 1.22 11.45 -14.26
CA THR A 127 0.20 10.40 -14.29
C THR A 127 -0.80 10.58 -15.43
N ALA A 128 -1.60 9.55 -15.71
CA ALA A 128 -2.77 9.67 -16.57
C ALA A 128 -3.94 10.29 -15.79
N THR A 129 -4.62 11.26 -16.40
CA THR A 129 -5.81 11.88 -15.76
C THR A 129 -7.06 11.01 -15.88
N ASN A 130 -7.15 10.16 -16.92
CA ASN A 130 -8.20 9.17 -17.07
C ASN A 130 -7.61 7.77 -16.88
N ILE A 131 -7.98 7.13 -15.76
CA ILE A 131 -7.47 5.81 -15.38
C ILE A 131 -8.01 4.71 -16.29
N LYS A 132 -9.27 4.82 -16.76
CA LYS A 132 -9.94 3.78 -17.55
C LYS A 132 -9.33 3.66 -18.95
N GLU A 133 -9.13 4.80 -19.59
CA GLU A 133 -8.63 4.87 -20.97
C GLU A 133 -7.09 5.03 -21.02
N ARG A 134 -6.44 5.23 -19.88
CA ARG A 134 -5.03 5.65 -19.79
C ARG A 134 -4.72 6.84 -20.69
N SER A 135 -5.68 7.76 -20.77
CA SER A 135 -5.65 8.98 -21.57
C SER A 135 -5.46 10.21 -20.67
N GLY A 136 -4.97 11.27 -21.29
CA GLY A 136 -4.56 12.49 -20.63
C GLY A 136 -3.28 12.35 -19.80
N CYS A 137 -2.78 13.49 -19.36
CA CYS A 137 -1.48 13.67 -18.75
C CYS A 137 -1.60 14.77 -17.69
N ALA A 138 -1.14 14.49 -16.48
CA ALA A 138 -0.85 15.49 -15.47
C ALA A 138 0.63 15.39 -15.09
N ILE A 139 1.31 16.52 -14.99
CA ILE A 139 2.73 16.65 -14.67
C ILE A 139 2.89 17.58 -13.47
N TRP A 140 3.73 17.21 -12.52
CA TRP A 140 4.06 18.03 -11.34
C TRP A 140 5.47 18.60 -11.44
N PHE A 141 5.63 19.81 -10.91
CA PHE A 141 6.89 20.52 -10.80
C PHE A 141 7.21 20.82 -9.32
N GLY A 142 8.47 20.64 -8.93
CA GLY A 142 8.91 20.83 -7.55
C GLY A 142 8.55 19.66 -6.61
N ASP A 143 8.68 19.91 -5.31
CA ASP A 143 8.47 18.87 -4.29
C ASP A 143 7.01 18.41 -4.25
N LEU A 144 6.83 17.09 -4.13
CA LEU A 144 5.50 16.48 -4.09
C LEU A 144 5.03 16.41 -2.64
N ILE A 145 3.96 17.12 -2.31
CA ILE A 145 3.42 17.23 -0.95
C ILE A 145 1.98 16.72 -0.88
N ASP A 146 1.47 16.56 0.34
CA ASP A 146 0.07 16.17 0.61
C ASP A 146 -0.32 14.77 0.07
N ILE A 147 0.65 13.85 0.06
CA ILE A 147 0.48 12.46 -0.36
C ILE A 147 -0.09 11.62 0.80
N LYS A 148 -1.09 10.80 0.49
CA LYS A 148 -1.73 9.87 1.43
C LYS A 148 -1.95 8.52 0.76
N GLN A 149 -1.77 7.45 1.52
CA GLN A 149 -2.11 6.11 1.10
C GLN A 149 -3.62 5.94 1.03
N PHE A 150 -4.09 5.48 -0.13
CA PHE A 150 -5.48 5.24 -0.42
C PHE A 150 -5.64 3.92 -1.20
N PRO A 151 -5.48 2.75 -0.55
CA PRO A 151 -5.30 1.47 -1.27
C PRO A 151 -6.46 1.06 -2.17
N ALA A 152 -7.71 1.35 -1.76
CA ALA A 152 -8.91 0.88 -2.47
C ALA A 152 -9.33 1.77 -3.66
N ALA A 153 -8.94 3.05 -3.66
CA ALA A 153 -9.40 4.03 -4.64
C ALA A 153 -8.33 5.04 -5.05
N GLY A 154 -7.08 4.80 -4.65
CA GLY A 154 -5.94 5.63 -4.97
C GLY A 154 -5.45 5.41 -6.39
N GLN A 155 -4.73 6.40 -6.89
CA GLN A 155 -4.26 6.46 -8.26
C GLN A 155 -2.81 6.00 -8.34
N GLU A 156 -2.36 5.76 -9.56
CA GLU A 156 -0.94 5.57 -9.85
C GLU A 156 -0.26 6.91 -10.16
N ILE A 157 1.01 7.04 -9.82
CA ILE A 157 1.85 8.19 -10.17
C ILE A 157 3.26 7.69 -10.47
N TYR A 158 3.90 8.29 -11.46
CA TYR A 158 5.25 7.98 -11.88
C TYR A 158 6.18 9.11 -11.39
N ILE A 159 6.96 8.85 -10.35
CA ILE A 159 7.86 9.85 -9.75
C ILE A 159 9.24 9.71 -10.37
N ARG A 160 9.83 10.85 -10.77
CA ARG A 160 11.15 10.92 -11.39
C ARG A 160 12.23 10.52 -10.40
N MET A 161 13.13 9.65 -10.84
CA MET A 161 14.21 9.06 -10.05
C MET A 161 15.49 8.95 -10.87
N ASN A 162 16.63 8.92 -10.18
CA ASN A 162 17.92 8.64 -10.79
C ASN A 162 17.86 7.33 -11.60
N ALA A 163 18.58 7.27 -12.73
CA ALA A 163 18.63 6.10 -13.62
C ALA A 163 18.84 4.78 -12.88
N SER A 164 19.78 4.78 -11.91
CA SER A 164 20.16 3.60 -11.13
C SER A 164 19.05 3.09 -10.22
N GLU A 165 18.15 3.96 -9.80
CA GLU A 165 17.02 3.64 -8.92
C GLU A 165 15.71 3.45 -9.68
N SER A 166 15.60 3.95 -10.91
CA SER A 166 14.41 3.77 -11.76
C SER A 166 14.27 2.37 -12.35
N LYS A 167 15.37 1.60 -12.40
CA LYS A 167 15.36 0.22 -12.87
C LYS A 167 14.63 -0.64 -11.83
N ALA A 168 13.67 -1.45 -12.28
CA ALA A 168 13.03 -2.41 -11.39
C ALA A 168 14.11 -3.32 -10.81
N LYS A 169 14.23 -3.39 -9.47
CA LYS A 169 15.00 -4.46 -8.84
C LYS A 169 14.27 -5.77 -9.18
N ALA A 170 15.00 -6.77 -9.67
CA ALA A 170 14.49 -8.13 -9.72
C ALA A 170 13.94 -8.50 -8.34
N PRO A 171 12.80 -9.21 -8.24
CA PRO A 171 12.22 -9.54 -6.94
C PRO A 171 13.26 -10.25 -6.07
N SER A 172 13.42 -9.79 -4.82
CA SER A 172 14.38 -10.40 -3.90
C SER A 172 13.99 -11.85 -3.66
N LYS A 173 14.92 -12.79 -3.86
CA LYS A 173 14.72 -14.23 -3.65
C LYS A 173 14.18 -14.58 -2.24
N ILE A 174 14.37 -13.70 -1.26
CA ILE A 174 13.94 -13.86 0.14
C ILE A 174 12.41 -13.90 0.28
N LYS A 175 11.66 -13.07 -0.46
CA LYS A 175 10.18 -13.05 -0.36
C LYS A 175 9.52 -14.33 -0.89
N MET A 176 10.16 -15.02 -1.84
CA MET A 176 9.70 -16.35 -2.30
C MET A 176 9.96 -17.45 -1.27
N ALA A 177 11.10 -17.39 -0.55
CA ALA A 177 11.47 -18.41 0.43
C ALA A 177 10.55 -18.42 1.66
N VAL A 178 10.08 -17.24 2.11
CA VAL A 178 9.16 -17.14 3.26
C VAL A 178 7.78 -17.69 2.94
N GLY A 179 7.27 -17.42 1.74
CA GLY A 179 5.98 -17.95 1.28
C GLY A 179 5.99 -19.48 1.12
N SER A 180 7.11 -20.05 0.63
CA SER A 180 7.27 -21.50 0.51
C SER A 180 7.47 -22.20 1.85
N ALA A 181 8.18 -21.58 2.79
CA ALA A 181 8.38 -22.17 4.12
C ALA A 181 7.06 -22.30 4.89
N LEU A 182 6.23 -21.25 4.90
CA LEU A 182 4.95 -21.27 5.62
C LEU A 182 3.99 -22.35 5.11
N SER A 183 3.95 -22.55 3.79
CA SER A 183 3.09 -23.55 3.16
C SER A 183 3.53 -24.98 3.46
N ILE A 184 4.84 -25.24 3.52
CA ILE A 184 5.40 -26.55 3.92
C ILE A 184 5.09 -26.85 5.40
N PHE A 185 5.27 -25.88 6.31
CA PHE A 185 4.99 -26.09 7.73
C PHE A 185 3.52 -26.43 8.01
N VAL A 186 2.58 -25.76 7.33
CA VAL A 186 1.14 -26.05 7.46
C VAL A 186 0.82 -27.45 6.94
N ALA A 187 1.36 -27.84 5.78
CA ALA A 187 1.13 -29.17 5.21
C ALA A 187 1.68 -30.28 6.13
N CYS A 188 2.90 -30.12 6.66
CA CYS A 188 3.48 -31.08 7.61
C CYS A 188 2.66 -31.18 8.90
N GLY A 189 2.17 -30.05 9.44
CA GLY A 189 1.30 -30.04 10.62
C GLY A 189 0.01 -30.83 10.42
N ILE A 190 -0.65 -30.66 9.27
CA ILE A 190 -1.88 -31.39 8.92
C ILE A 190 -1.61 -32.90 8.82
N LEU A 191 -0.50 -33.30 8.20
CA LEU A 191 -0.13 -34.72 8.07
C LEU A 191 0.16 -35.38 9.42
N LEU A 192 0.84 -34.68 10.34
CA LEU A 192 1.12 -35.19 11.69
C LEU A 192 -0.17 -35.36 12.51
N VAL A 193 -1.10 -34.40 12.41
CA VAL A 193 -2.40 -34.48 13.08
C VAL A 193 -3.22 -35.64 12.51
N ALA A 194 -3.28 -35.79 11.19
CA ALA A 194 -3.96 -36.90 10.54
C ALA A 194 -3.37 -38.27 10.96
N TYR A 195 -2.04 -38.38 10.98
CA TYR A 195 -1.35 -39.59 11.46
C TYR A 195 -1.68 -39.89 12.93
N TYR A 196 -1.68 -38.88 13.80
CA TYR A 196 -2.01 -39.06 15.21
C TYR A 196 -3.47 -39.51 15.42
N ILE A 197 -4.42 -38.93 14.68
CA ILE A 197 -5.83 -39.33 14.72
C ILE A 197 -5.99 -40.78 14.22
N PHE A 198 -5.33 -41.14 13.12
CA PHE A 198 -5.41 -42.50 12.57
C PHE A 198 -4.85 -43.53 13.56
N LYS A 199 -3.70 -43.25 14.18
CA LYS A 199 -3.10 -44.12 15.18
C LYS A 199 -3.97 -44.27 16.43
N ARG A 200 -4.63 -43.19 16.89
CA ARG A 200 -5.60 -43.28 18.00
C ARG A 200 -6.81 -44.14 17.63
N LYS A 201 -7.35 -43.99 16.42
CA LYS A 201 -8.49 -44.79 15.95
C LYS A 201 -8.14 -46.27 15.82
N ALA A 202 -6.98 -46.60 15.25
CA ALA A 202 -6.51 -47.99 15.15
C ALA A 202 -6.39 -48.64 16.53
N LYS A 203 -5.77 -47.94 17.50
CA LYS A 203 -5.65 -48.44 18.88
C LYS A 203 -7.02 -48.67 19.55
N LEU A 204 -8.00 -47.80 19.32
CA LEU A 204 -9.37 -47.97 19.85
C LEU A 204 -10.12 -49.14 19.20
N ILE A 205 -9.86 -49.44 17.92
CA ILE A 205 -10.43 -50.59 17.23
C ILE A 205 -9.83 -51.89 17.80
N ASP A 206 -8.51 -51.95 17.95
CA ASP A 206 -7.82 -53.10 18.56
C ASP A 206 -8.33 -53.39 19.99
N PHE A 207 -8.52 -52.36 20.82
CA PHE A 207 -9.08 -52.52 22.16
C PHE A 207 -10.52 -53.06 22.14
N ARG A 208 -11.36 -52.57 21.22
CA ARG A 208 -12.76 -53.02 21.09
C ARG A 208 -12.85 -54.46 20.58
N GLU A 209 -11.94 -54.89 19.71
CA GLU A 209 -11.87 -56.27 19.25
C GLU A 209 -11.41 -57.20 20.38
N ALA A 210 -10.43 -56.80 21.20
CA ALA A 210 -10.01 -57.55 22.38
C ALA A 210 -11.14 -57.72 23.42
N GLU A 211 -11.92 -56.67 23.69
CA GLU A 211 -13.09 -56.76 24.58
C GLU A 211 -14.18 -57.69 24.03
N LYS A 212 -14.45 -57.66 22.72
CA LYS A 212 -15.42 -58.56 22.08
C LYS A 212 -15.01 -60.02 22.18
N VAL A 213 -13.73 -60.33 21.96
CA VAL A 213 -13.20 -61.70 22.09
C VAL A 213 -13.34 -62.19 23.54
N GLN A 214 -13.06 -61.33 24.52
CA GLN A 214 -13.23 -61.66 25.93
C GLN A 214 -14.69 -61.91 26.31
N TRP A 215 -15.62 -61.11 25.78
CA TRP A 215 -17.06 -61.30 26.01
C TRP A 215 -17.57 -62.61 25.41
N ILE A 216 -17.20 -62.93 24.15
CA ILE A 216 -17.58 -64.19 23.49
C ILE A 216 -17.02 -65.41 24.23
N TYR A 217 -15.80 -65.31 24.78
CA TYR A 217 -15.21 -66.38 25.58
C TYR A 217 -15.99 -66.63 26.88
N ASN A 218 -16.39 -65.57 27.59
CA ASN A 218 -17.13 -65.66 28.83
C ASN A 218 -18.59 -66.13 28.66
N GLU A 219 -19.19 -65.93 27.49
CA GLU A 219 -20.59 -66.36 27.23
C GLU A 219 -20.71 -67.86 26.89
N ASN A 220 -19.61 -68.50 26.46
CA ASN A 220 -19.58 -69.89 25.98
C ASN A 220 -18.99 -70.90 26.99
N ASN A 221 -18.73 -70.49 28.24
CA ASN A 221 -18.10 -71.29 29.30
C ASN A 221 -18.86 -71.07 30.62
#